data_AF-A0A935YJJ6-F1
#
_entry.id   AF-A0A935YJJ6-F1
#
_cell.length_a   1.000
_cell.length_b   1.000
_cell.length_c   1.000
_cell.angle_alpha   90.00
_cell.angle_beta   90.00
_cell.angle_gamma   90.00
#
_symmetry.space_group_name_H-M   'P 1'
#
loop_
_entity.id
_entity.type
_entity.pdbx_description
1 polymer ?
#
loop_
_entity_poly.entity_id
_entity_poly.type
_entity_poly.pdbx_seq_one_letter_code
_entity_poly.pdbx_strand_id
1 'polypeptide(L)'
;MPGAYYNENDPYAADWLENLIADGLIAAGVVDRRSIVDVQPRDVRDFDQCHFFAGAGGWSYALRLAGWDDARAVWTDRAHASRFSATGRRRGFADKRHLWPHWFRLIRECQPATIFGEQVAGAGQWIDQVFADLKVPLRLRGGRSAGLHARARHKLGNDCGLWPTPRAPPARLDRTMQKLVGAEPG
;
A
#
# COMPACT_ATOMS: atom_id res chain seq x y z
N MET A 1 10.38 19.11 2.92
CA MET A 1 8.93 19.33 3.11
C MET A 1 8.28 17.97 3.05
N PRO A 2 7.29 17.65 3.90
CA PRO A 2 6.83 16.28 4.00
C PRO A 2 6.19 15.90 2.66
N GLY A 3 6.52 14.69 2.22
CA GLY A 3 6.18 14.17 0.91
C GLY A 3 5.86 12.70 1.06
N ALA A 4 6.07 11.93 0.00
CA ALA A 4 5.85 10.50 0.03
C ALA A 4 7.13 9.72 0.39
N TYR A 5 6.97 8.69 1.21
CA TYR A 5 7.94 7.62 1.39
C TYR A 5 7.48 6.41 0.58
N TYR A 6 8.33 5.89 -0.30
CA TYR A 6 8.05 4.69 -1.07
C TYR A 6 9.00 3.58 -0.64
N ASN A 7 8.49 2.46 -0.14
CA ASN A 7 9.30 1.27 0.08
C ASN A 7 9.14 0.29 -1.08
N GLU A 8 10.23 0.02 -1.80
CA GLU A 8 10.28 -0.92 -2.91
C GLU A 8 11.69 -1.50 -3.05
N ASN A 9 11.85 -2.79 -2.80
CA ASN A 9 13.15 -3.45 -2.79
C ASN A 9 13.51 -4.13 -4.12
N ASP A 10 12.59 -4.19 -5.08
CA ASP A 10 12.89 -4.53 -6.46
C ASP A 10 13.58 -3.33 -7.14
N PRO A 11 14.84 -3.46 -7.62
CA PRO A 11 15.58 -2.34 -8.18
C PRO A 11 14.89 -1.70 -9.40
N TYR A 12 14.27 -2.51 -10.26
CA TYR A 12 13.62 -2.01 -11.46
C TYR A 12 12.36 -1.20 -11.12
N ALA A 13 11.52 -1.71 -10.23
CA ALA A 13 10.36 -0.96 -9.76
C ALA A 13 10.75 0.30 -8.97
N ALA A 14 11.86 0.27 -8.22
CA ALA A 14 12.38 1.45 -7.54
C ALA A 14 12.85 2.53 -8.53
N ASP A 15 13.60 2.16 -9.57
CA ASP A 15 14.02 3.07 -10.64
C ASP A 15 12.80 3.67 -11.35
N TRP A 16 11.78 2.85 -11.59
CA TRP A 16 10.52 3.30 -12.17
C TRP A 16 9.82 4.35 -11.31
N LEU A 17 9.76 4.16 -9.99
CA LEU A 17 9.19 5.14 -9.06
C LEU A 17 9.95 6.46 -9.10
N GLU A 18 11.28 6.43 -9.15
CA GLU A 18 12.11 7.65 -9.24
C GLU A 18 11.82 8.42 -10.53
N ASN A 19 11.65 7.72 -11.65
CA ASN A 19 11.23 8.35 -12.92
C ASN A 19 9.84 8.97 -12.82
N LEU A 20 8.86 8.26 -12.25
CA LEU A 20 7.50 8.79 -12.06
C LEU A 20 7.47 10.03 -11.13
N ILE A 21 8.34 10.06 -10.11
CA ILE A 21 8.51 11.22 -9.22
C ILE A 21 9.12 12.39 -10.00
N ALA A 22 10.18 12.13 -10.79
CA ALA A 22 10.84 13.15 -11.60
C ALA A 22 9.90 13.80 -12.62
N ASP A 23 9.02 12.99 -13.24
CA ASP A 23 7.99 13.46 -14.17
C ASP A 23 6.77 14.09 -13.47
N GLY A 24 6.75 14.11 -12.14
CA GLY A 24 5.65 14.66 -11.34
C GLY A 24 4.34 13.87 -11.49
N LEU A 25 4.39 12.61 -11.93
CA LEU A 25 3.21 11.76 -12.16
C LEU A 25 2.65 11.17 -10.86
N ILE A 26 3.51 10.98 -9.85
CA ILE A 26 3.14 10.57 -8.49
C ILE A 26 3.66 11.57 -7.45
N ALA A 27 3.22 11.43 -6.19
CA ALA A 27 3.61 12.34 -5.12
C ALA A 27 5.13 12.42 -4.96
N ALA A 28 5.66 13.64 -4.87
CA ALA A 28 7.10 13.86 -4.68
C ALA A 28 7.57 13.22 -3.36
N GLY A 29 8.73 12.57 -3.38
CA GLY A 29 9.12 11.72 -2.26
C GLY A 29 10.47 11.05 -2.40
N VAL A 30 10.73 10.13 -1.47
CA VAL A 30 11.96 9.32 -1.40
C VAL A 30 11.62 7.86 -1.65
N VAL A 31 12.43 7.19 -2.47
CA VAL A 31 12.35 5.74 -2.69
C VAL A 31 13.39 5.04 -1.82
N ASP A 32 12.91 4.23 -0.88
CA ASP A 32 13.71 3.39 -0.01
C ASP A 32 13.73 1.95 -0.54
N ARG A 33 14.92 1.56 -1.00
CA ARG A 33 15.20 0.25 -1.60
C ARG A 33 15.46 -0.88 -0.60
N ARG A 34 15.41 -0.61 0.71
CA ARG A 34 15.61 -1.63 1.74
C ARG A 34 14.40 -2.55 1.85
N SER A 35 14.62 -3.76 2.36
CA SER A 35 13.50 -4.60 2.80
C SER A 35 12.75 -3.91 3.95
N ILE A 36 11.43 -4.03 3.98
CA ILE A 36 10.59 -3.54 5.10
C ILE A 36 11.03 -4.13 6.46
N VAL A 37 11.72 -5.27 6.45
CA VAL A 37 12.30 -5.90 7.64
C VAL A 37 13.28 -4.96 8.34
N ASP A 38 14.02 -4.16 7.56
CA ASP A 38 15.07 -3.27 8.03
C ASP A 38 14.58 -1.84 8.29
N VAL A 39 13.43 -1.47 7.70
CA VAL A 39 12.80 -0.14 7.87
C VAL A 39 12.37 0.07 9.31
N GLN A 40 12.67 1.24 9.85
CA GLN A 40 12.33 1.62 11.23
C GLN A 40 11.27 2.73 11.27
N PRO A 41 10.52 2.86 12.38
CA PRO A 41 9.52 3.92 12.54
C PRO A 41 10.06 5.34 12.30
N ARG A 42 11.29 5.60 12.77
CA ARG A 42 11.98 6.87 12.57
C ARG A 42 12.23 7.20 11.10
N ASP A 43 12.26 6.19 10.23
CA ASP A 43 12.52 6.36 8.81
C ASP A 43 11.26 6.84 8.05
N VAL A 44 10.07 6.68 8.63
CA VAL A 44 8.78 6.91 7.94
C VAL A 44 7.85 7.92 8.61
N ARG A 45 8.03 8.19 9.91
CA ARG A 45 7.10 9.00 10.71
C ARG A 45 6.98 10.47 10.28
N ASP A 46 7.97 10.98 9.56
CA ASP A 46 8.08 12.40 9.18
C ASP A 46 7.55 12.66 7.74
N PHE A 47 6.93 11.66 7.11
CA PHE A 47 6.31 11.75 5.78
C PHE A 47 4.78 11.84 5.88
N ASP A 48 4.16 12.53 4.92
CA ASP A 48 2.70 12.59 4.83
C ASP A 48 2.16 11.26 4.30
N GLN A 49 2.70 10.82 3.15
CA GLN A 49 2.30 9.55 2.54
C GLN A 49 3.38 8.49 2.73
N CYS A 50 2.97 7.25 3.01
CA CYS A 50 3.88 6.10 3.07
C CYS A 50 3.30 4.94 2.23
N HIS A 51 3.94 4.63 1.12
CA HIS A 51 3.55 3.56 0.22
C HIS A 51 4.49 2.37 0.38
N PHE A 52 4.00 1.31 1.00
CA PHE A 52 4.76 0.08 1.20
C PHE A 52 4.51 -0.88 0.05
N PHE A 53 5.57 -1.54 -0.43
CA PHE A 53 5.52 -2.43 -1.60
C PHE A 53 4.96 -1.69 -2.81
N ALA A 54 5.54 -0.52 -3.06
CA ALA A 54 4.96 0.48 -3.96
C ALA A 54 4.86 -0.01 -5.41
N GLY A 55 5.70 -0.96 -5.83
CA GLY A 55 5.79 -1.46 -7.20
C GLY A 55 5.85 -0.30 -8.18
N ALA A 56 4.98 -0.30 -9.19
CA ALA A 56 4.92 0.77 -10.18
C ALA A 56 4.20 2.07 -9.73
N GLY A 57 4.05 2.34 -8.43
CA GLY A 57 3.50 3.61 -7.92
C GLY A 57 1.96 3.75 -7.99
N GLY A 58 1.24 2.66 -8.28
CA GLY A 58 -0.20 2.69 -8.54
C GLY A 58 -1.06 3.32 -7.45
N TRP A 59 -0.73 3.12 -6.16
CA TRP A 59 -1.48 3.73 -5.05
C TRP A 59 -1.39 5.25 -5.02
N SER A 60 -0.18 5.81 -5.16
CA SER A 60 0.02 7.27 -5.19
C SER A 60 -0.72 7.90 -6.37
N TYR A 61 -0.64 7.27 -7.55
CA TYR A 61 -1.39 7.72 -8.71
C TYR A 61 -2.91 7.64 -8.51
N ALA A 62 -3.42 6.53 -7.94
CA ALA A 62 -4.85 6.35 -7.67
C ALA A 62 -5.39 7.37 -6.64
N LEU A 63 -4.60 7.72 -5.62
CA LEU A 63 -4.95 8.74 -4.64
C LEU A 63 -5.16 10.10 -5.31
N ARG A 64 -4.26 10.51 -6.21
CA ARG A 64 -4.41 11.74 -6.99
C ARG A 64 -5.65 11.71 -7.88
N LEU A 65 -5.91 10.60 -8.58
CA LEU A 65 -7.14 10.43 -9.36
C LEU A 65 -8.41 10.54 -8.50
N ALA A 66 -8.34 10.15 -7.23
CA ALA A 66 -9.43 10.28 -6.26
C ALA A 66 -9.49 11.67 -5.60
N GLY A 67 -8.63 12.62 -5.99
CA GLY A 67 -8.55 13.94 -5.37
C GLY A 67 -8.00 13.93 -3.94
N TRP A 68 -7.26 12.89 -3.56
CA TRP A 68 -6.56 12.84 -2.28
C TRP A 68 -5.26 13.65 -2.40
N ASP A 69 -5.19 14.74 -1.65
CA ASP A 69 -4.07 15.68 -1.66
C ASP A 69 -2.74 15.02 -1.27
N ASP A 70 -1.65 15.40 -1.93
CA ASP A 70 -0.32 14.82 -1.68
C ASP A 70 0.18 15.06 -0.25
N ALA A 71 -0.21 16.17 0.39
CA ALA A 71 0.12 16.48 1.78
C ALA A 71 -0.88 15.87 2.79
N ARG A 72 -1.91 15.16 2.31
CA ARG A 72 -2.87 14.49 3.19
C ARG A 72 -2.34 13.13 3.61
N ALA A 73 -2.14 12.96 4.92
CA ALA A 73 -1.50 11.78 5.45
C ALA A 73 -2.24 10.46 5.16
N VAL A 74 -1.52 9.46 4.63
CA VAL A 74 -2.05 8.12 4.31
C VAL A 74 -0.95 7.07 4.18
N TRP A 75 -1.22 5.87 4.68
CA TRP A 75 -0.37 4.71 4.45
C TRP A 75 -1.05 3.74 3.48
N THR A 76 -0.32 3.16 2.54
CA THR A 76 -0.86 2.16 1.59
C THR A 76 0.00 0.91 1.52
N ASP A 77 -0.62 -0.24 1.28
CA ASP A 77 0.05 -1.54 1.09
C ASP A 77 -0.47 -2.29 -0.13
N ARG A 78 0.45 -2.99 -0.83
CA ARG A 78 0.15 -3.97 -1.88
C ARG A 78 0.65 -5.40 -1.54
N ALA A 79 1.48 -5.60 -0.51
CA ALA A 79 2.33 -6.79 -0.37
C ALA A 79 1.62 -8.15 -0.43
N HIS A 80 0.34 -8.24 -0.07
CA HIS A 80 -0.21 -9.54 0.33
C HIS A 80 -1.10 -10.22 -0.73
N ALA A 81 -1.41 -9.53 -1.84
CA ALA A 81 -2.30 -10.04 -2.89
C ALA A 81 -1.80 -11.36 -3.53
N SER A 82 -0.50 -11.55 -3.68
CA SER A 82 0.03 -12.74 -4.39
C SER A 82 0.29 -13.98 -3.52
N ARG A 83 0.19 -13.88 -2.19
CA ARG A 83 0.71 -14.93 -1.28
C ARG A 83 -0.36 -15.86 -0.67
N PHE A 84 -1.64 -15.55 -0.88
CA PHE A 84 -2.78 -16.41 -0.51
C PHE A 84 -3.58 -16.91 -1.72
N SER A 85 -3.05 -16.77 -2.95
CA SER A 85 -3.69 -17.38 -4.13
C SER A 85 -3.59 -18.91 -4.06
N ALA A 86 -4.60 -19.61 -4.57
CA ALA A 86 -4.75 -21.06 -4.47
C ALA A 86 -3.65 -21.88 -5.18
N THR A 87 -2.76 -21.22 -5.94
CA THR A 87 -1.72 -21.82 -6.78
C THR A 87 -0.33 -21.56 -6.21
N GLY A 88 -0.01 -22.21 -5.08
CA GLY A 88 1.34 -22.22 -4.52
C GLY A 88 1.36 -22.83 -3.12
N ARG A 89 2.32 -23.72 -2.84
CA ARG A 89 2.35 -24.58 -1.64
C ARG A 89 2.00 -23.83 -0.34
N ARG A 90 0.90 -24.28 0.28
CA ARG A 90 0.35 -23.85 1.57
C ARG A 90 1.41 -23.86 2.67
N ARG A 91 1.94 -22.68 3.04
CA ARG A 91 2.59 -22.49 4.35
C ARG A 91 1.96 -21.39 5.21
N GLY A 92 0.99 -20.65 4.68
CA GLY A 92 0.21 -19.68 5.45
C GLY A 92 1.09 -18.78 6.32
N PHE A 93 0.75 -18.64 7.59
CA PHE A 93 1.48 -17.82 8.56
C PHE A 93 2.89 -18.33 8.93
N ALA A 94 3.23 -19.59 8.58
CA ALA A 94 4.56 -20.15 8.78
C ALA A 94 5.51 -19.88 7.59
N ASP A 95 5.05 -19.15 6.58
CA ASP A 95 5.89 -18.73 5.47
C ASP A 95 6.84 -17.61 5.95
N LYS A 96 8.15 -17.82 5.78
CA LYS A 96 9.19 -16.81 6.07
C LYS A 96 9.03 -15.54 5.24
N ARG A 97 8.18 -15.57 4.21
CA ARG A 97 7.79 -14.45 3.37
C ARG A 97 6.57 -13.69 3.93
N HIS A 98 6.13 -13.97 5.16
CA HIS A 98 5.07 -13.23 5.81
C HIS A 98 5.58 -11.87 6.29
N LEU A 99 5.26 -10.80 5.56
CA LEU A 99 5.77 -9.45 5.82
C LEU A 99 4.82 -8.57 6.66
N TRP A 100 3.57 -9.02 6.86
CA TRP A 100 2.60 -8.36 7.73
C TRP A 100 3.15 -8.07 9.13
N PRO A 101 3.86 -8.97 9.85
CA PRO A 101 4.39 -8.65 11.17
C PRO A 101 5.34 -7.44 11.17
N HIS A 102 6.10 -7.26 10.10
CA HIS A 102 7.03 -6.12 9.96
C HIS A 102 6.28 -4.83 9.65
N TRP A 103 5.27 -4.88 8.78
CA TRP A 103 4.44 -3.71 8.51
C TRP A 103 3.56 -3.33 9.70
N PHE A 104 2.95 -4.32 10.36
CA PHE A 104 2.14 -4.13 11.56
C PHE A 104 2.96 -3.54 12.72
N ARG A 105 4.24 -3.91 12.86
CA ARG A 105 5.15 -3.24 13.80
C ARG A 105 5.25 -1.74 13.52
N LEU A 106 5.43 -1.34 12.26
CA LEU A 106 5.51 0.07 11.86
C LEU A 106 4.18 0.79 12.12
N ILE A 107 3.04 0.19 11.74
CA ILE A 107 1.70 0.72 12.02
C ILE A 107 1.52 0.93 13.52
N ARG A 108 1.93 -0.05 14.33
CA ARG A 108 1.79 0.03 15.78
C ARG A 108 2.63 1.15 16.40
N GLU A 109 3.81 1.40 15.87
CA GLU A 109 4.69 2.43 16.42
C GLU A 109 4.37 3.83 15.89
N CYS A 110 3.90 3.95 14.64
CA CYS A 110 3.64 5.23 13.98
C CYS A 110 2.18 5.70 14.09
N GLN A 111 1.23 4.79 14.35
CA GLN A 111 -0.20 5.09 14.48
C GLN A 111 -0.76 5.94 13.32
N PRO A 112 -0.58 5.54 12.05
CA PRO A 112 -1.09 6.32 10.92
C PRO A 112 -2.62 6.46 11.00
N ALA A 113 -3.13 7.67 10.74
CA ALA A 113 -4.55 7.97 10.86
C ALA A 113 -5.41 7.23 9.80
N THR A 114 -4.85 6.99 8.62
CA THR A 114 -5.53 6.29 7.51
C THR A 114 -4.60 5.27 6.88
N ILE A 115 -5.11 4.05 6.67
CA ILE A 115 -4.43 2.99 5.92
C ILE A 115 -5.36 2.45 4.83
N PHE A 116 -4.82 2.25 3.62
CA PHE A 116 -5.43 1.44 2.57
C PHE A 116 -4.59 0.19 2.30
N GLY A 117 -5.25 -0.92 1.99
CA GLY A 117 -4.59 -2.17 1.63
C GLY A 117 -5.32 -2.83 0.46
N GLU A 118 -4.55 -3.38 -0.48
CA GLU A 118 -5.06 -4.16 -1.62
C GLU A 118 -4.93 -5.65 -1.33
N GLN A 119 -5.94 -6.47 -1.67
CA GLN A 119 -5.88 -7.95 -1.56
C GLN A 119 -6.61 -8.67 -2.69
N VAL A 120 -6.24 -9.94 -2.92
CA VAL A 120 -7.00 -10.86 -3.78
C VAL A 120 -8.24 -11.42 -3.10
N ALA A 121 -9.22 -11.80 -3.92
CA ALA A 121 -10.34 -12.62 -3.47
C ALA A 121 -9.85 -13.94 -2.85
N GLY A 122 -10.54 -14.40 -1.79
CA GLY A 122 -10.19 -15.63 -1.08
C GLY A 122 -9.22 -15.48 0.10
N ALA A 123 -8.73 -14.27 0.38
CA ALA A 123 -7.82 -13.98 1.49
C ALA A 123 -8.52 -13.79 2.87
N GLY A 124 -9.71 -14.36 3.08
CA GLY A 124 -10.58 -14.07 4.24
C GLY A 124 -9.87 -14.23 5.60
N GLN A 125 -9.15 -15.34 5.80
CA GLN A 125 -8.42 -15.60 7.06
C GLN A 125 -7.29 -14.59 7.32
N TRP A 126 -6.64 -14.08 6.26
CA TRP A 126 -5.63 -13.03 6.40
C TRP A 126 -6.28 -11.69 6.77
N ILE A 127 -7.40 -11.36 6.12
CA ILE A 127 -8.18 -10.16 6.42
C ILE A 127 -8.65 -10.18 7.88
N ASP A 128 -9.14 -11.32 8.37
CA ASP A 128 -9.56 -11.49 9.76
C ASP A 128 -8.41 -11.25 10.75
N GLN A 129 -7.21 -11.78 10.45
CA GLN A 129 -6.02 -11.55 11.27
C GLN A 129 -5.61 -10.08 11.30
N VAL A 130 -5.59 -9.42 10.14
CA VAL A 130 -5.32 -7.97 10.04
C VAL A 130 -6.30 -7.18 10.90
N PHE A 131 -7.59 -7.47 10.81
CA PHE A 131 -8.59 -6.81 11.65
C PHE A 131 -8.41 -7.11 13.13
N ALA A 132 -8.08 -8.35 13.50
CA ALA A 132 -7.83 -8.70 14.90
C ALA A 132 -6.66 -7.89 15.46
N ASP A 133 -5.54 -7.86 14.74
CA ASP A 133 -4.33 -7.12 15.13
C ASP A 133 -4.57 -5.61 15.25
N LEU A 134 -5.31 -5.02 14.30
CA LEU A 134 -5.63 -3.58 14.31
C LEU A 134 -6.69 -3.19 15.35
N LYS A 135 -7.55 -4.13 15.78
CA LYS A 135 -8.57 -3.91 16.82
C LYS A 135 -8.02 -4.01 18.24
N VAL A 136 -6.87 -4.66 18.44
CA VAL A 136 -6.22 -4.67 19.76
C VAL A 136 -5.77 -3.23 20.07
N PRO A 137 -6.19 -2.61 21.18
CA PRO A 137 -5.83 -1.24 21.50
C PRO A 137 -4.31 -1.11 21.57
N LEU A 138 -3.79 -0.32 20.64
CA LEU A 138 -2.37 -0.02 20.51
C LEU A 138 -1.98 0.78 21.76
N ARG A 139 -1.32 0.12 22.72
CA ARG A 139 -0.87 0.77 23.95
C ARG A 139 0.20 1.80 23.61
N LEU A 140 -0.16 3.07 23.68
CA LEU A 140 0.80 4.16 23.64
C LEU A 140 1.75 4.04 24.84
N ARG A 141 3.06 4.13 24.62
CA ARG A 141 3.97 4.61 25.67
C ARG A 141 3.60 6.08 25.93
N GLY A 142 2.78 6.36 26.95
CA GLY A 142 2.51 7.72 27.41
C GLY A 142 1.08 8.26 27.35
N GLY A 143 0.05 7.42 27.16
CA GLY A 143 -1.34 7.78 27.50
C GLY A 143 -2.24 8.26 26.36
N ARG A 144 -3.48 7.76 26.41
CA ARG A 144 -4.66 7.87 25.49
C ARG A 144 -4.68 6.94 24.28
N SER A 145 -5.44 5.86 24.37
CA SER A 145 -5.73 4.93 23.28
C SER A 145 -6.30 5.65 22.05
N ALA A 146 -5.61 5.60 20.91
CA ALA A 146 -6.21 5.91 19.61
C ALA A 146 -6.77 4.61 19.03
N GLY A 147 -8.07 4.56 18.77
CA GLY A 147 -8.68 3.45 18.04
C GLY A 147 -8.38 3.61 16.56
N LEU A 148 -7.64 2.68 15.95
CA LEU A 148 -7.51 2.63 14.50
C LEU A 148 -8.83 2.16 13.90
N HIS A 149 -9.57 3.05 13.24
CA HIS A 149 -10.82 2.70 12.57
C HIS A 149 -10.56 2.04 11.22
N ALA A 150 -10.30 0.73 11.21
CA ALA A 150 -10.37 -0.06 9.99
C ALA A 150 -11.85 -0.35 9.66
N ARG A 151 -12.43 0.35 8.68
CA ARG A 151 -13.82 0.10 8.21
C ARG A 151 -13.81 -0.85 7.01
N ALA A 152 -14.14 -2.13 7.21
CA ALA A 152 -14.62 -3.00 6.13
C ALA A 152 -16.15 -3.03 6.14
N ARG A 153 -16.77 -2.75 5.00
CA ARG A 153 -18.16 -3.16 4.76
C ARG A 153 -18.14 -4.59 4.23
N HIS A 154 -18.62 -5.55 5.02
CA HIS A 154 -18.94 -6.90 4.54
C HIS A 154 -20.25 -6.85 3.75
N LYS A 155 -20.15 -6.78 2.42
CA LYS A 155 -21.04 -7.42 1.43
C LYS A 155 -20.68 -6.90 0.04
N LEU A 156 -20.57 -7.84 -0.90
CA LEU A 156 -20.68 -7.79 -2.37
C LEU A 156 -19.75 -8.92 -2.84
N GLY A 157 -20.24 -10.12 -3.17
CA GLY A 157 -20.98 -10.39 -4.40
C GLY A 157 -19.96 -10.30 -5.55
N ASN A 158 -19.63 -11.44 -6.17
CA ASN A 158 -18.61 -11.80 -7.20
C ASN A 158 -17.86 -10.77 -8.09
N ASP A 159 -17.97 -9.47 -7.87
CA ASP A 159 -17.22 -8.42 -8.54
C ASP A 159 -16.23 -7.80 -7.55
N CYS A 160 -14.94 -7.95 -7.84
CA CYS A 160 -13.85 -7.37 -7.07
C CYS A 160 -14.01 -5.83 -6.97
N GLY A 161 -14.42 -5.32 -5.81
CA GLY A 161 -14.61 -3.89 -5.58
C GLY A 161 -14.57 -3.51 -4.11
N LEU A 162 -13.37 -3.35 -3.55
CA LEU A 162 -13.18 -2.64 -2.28
C LEU A 162 -13.30 -1.12 -2.56
N TRP A 163 -14.51 -0.58 -2.42
CA TRP A 163 -14.90 0.84 -2.67
C TRP A 163 -14.87 1.28 -4.15
N PRO A 164 -15.68 2.28 -4.58
CA PRO A 164 -15.82 2.60 -5.98
C PRO A 164 -14.49 3.15 -6.49
N THR A 165 -13.83 2.38 -7.36
CA THR A 165 -12.92 2.94 -8.33
C THR A 165 -13.64 4.12 -8.98
N PRO A 166 -13.13 5.36 -8.88
CA PRO A 166 -13.61 6.43 -9.72
C PRO A 166 -13.49 5.91 -11.15
N ARG A 167 -14.62 5.82 -11.88
CA ARG A 167 -14.59 5.52 -13.31
C ARG A 167 -13.94 6.70 -14.01
N ALA A 168 -12.61 6.76 -13.96
CA ALA A 168 -11.85 7.45 -14.99
C ALA A 168 -12.25 6.79 -16.32
N PRO A 169 -12.64 7.58 -17.34
CA PRO A 169 -13.01 6.99 -18.62
C PRO A 169 -11.84 6.15 -19.16
N PRO A 170 -12.07 4.87 -19.51
CA PRO A 170 -11.02 3.88 -19.77
C PRO A 170 -10.01 4.34 -20.84
N ALA A 171 -10.45 5.18 -21.78
CA ALA A 171 -9.63 5.69 -22.87
C ALA A 171 -8.40 6.52 -22.45
N ARG A 172 -8.37 7.11 -21.25
CA ARG A 172 -7.23 7.92 -20.76
C ARG A 172 -6.20 7.09 -19.99
N LEU A 173 -6.64 6.02 -19.32
CA LEU A 173 -5.79 5.08 -18.60
C LEU A 173 -4.97 4.23 -19.58
N ASP A 174 -5.60 3.72 -20.63
CA ASP A 174 -4.93 2.89 -21.63
C ASP A 174 -3.85 3.66 -22.39
N ARG A 175 -4.14 4.90 -22.80
CA ARG A 175 -3.21 5.67 -23.65
C ARG A 175 -1.98 6.16 -22.88
N THR A 176 -2.12 6.47 -21.60
CA THR A 176 -0.98 6.88 -20.76
C THR A 176 -0.16 5.67 -20.33
N MET A 177 -0.79 4.56 -19.96
CA MET A 177 -0.08 3.31 -19.62
C MET A 177 0.59 2.68 -20.85
N GLN A 178 -0.05 2.67 -22.03
CA GLN A 178 0.53 2.14 -23.28
C GLN A 178 1.73 2.96 -23.75
N LYS A 179 1.69 4.29 -23.60
CA LYS A 179 2.86 5.14 -23.88
C LYS A 179 4.01 4.93 -22.89
N LEU A 180 3.71 4.52 -21.66
CA LEU A 180 4.70 4.30 -20.60
C LEU A 180 5.34 2.89 -20.66
N VAL A 181 4.64 1.87 -21.19
CA VAL A 181 5.11 0.48 -21.25
C VAL A 181 5.91 0.17 -22.53
N GLY A 182 6.03 1.10 -23.47
CA GLY A 182 6.93 0.96 -24.63
C GLY A 182 6.59 -0.23 -25.56
N ALA A 183 5.33 -0.65 -25.62
CA ALA A 183 4.88 -1.64 -26.59
C ALA A 183 4.42 -0.93 -27.87
N GLU A 184 5.33 -0.75 -28.83
CA GLU A 184 4.95 -0.52 -30.23
C GLU A 184 4.20 -1.77 -30.72
N PRO A 185 2.96 -1.66 -31.24
CA PRO A 185 2.28 -2.78 -31.87
C PRO A 185 2.90 -2.99 -33.26
N GLY A 186 3.55 -4.14 -33.45
CA GLY A 186 3.81 -4.72 -34.77
C GLY A 186 2.56 -5.33 -35.38
#